data_AF-A0A7Z9XHN4-F1
#
_entry.id   AF-A0A7Z9XHN4-F1
#
_cell.length_a   1.000
_cell.length_b   1.000
_cell.length_c   1.000
_cell.angle_alpha   90.00
_cell.angle_beta   90.00
_cell.angle_gamma   90.00
#
_symmetry.space_group_name_H-M   'P 1'
#
loop_
_entity.id
_entity.type
_entity.pdbx_description
1 polymer ?
#
loop_
_entity_poly.entity_id
_entity_poly.type
_entity_poly.pdbx_seq_one_letter_code
_entity_poly.pdbx_strand_id
1 'polypeptide(L)' 'MDPITLRILHLSDLHERGPRESEPWRRRRVLGSAWEDNLDALCVAGAPDLVCFTGDIADWGRETEYER' A
#
# COMPACT_ATOMS: atom_id res chain seq x y z
N MET A 1 -11.27 10.05 -32.26
CA MET A 1 -11.36 9.84 -30.80
C MET A 1 -9.97 10.00 -30.25
N ASP A 2 -9.83 10.75 -29.17
CA ASP A 2 -8.54 10.84 -28.49
C ASP A 2 -8.24 9.51 -27.78
N PRO A 3 -6.98 9.07 -27.73
CA PRO A 3 -6.61 7.84 -27.05
C PRO A 3 -6.87 7.96 -25.55
N ILE A 4 -7.58 6.97 -24.99
CA ILE A 4 -7.77 6.85 -23.54
C ILE A 4 -6.50 6.24 -22.95
N THR A 5 -5.95 6.87 -21.92
CA THR A 5 -4.83 6.34 -21.13
C THR A 5 -5.37 5.81 -19.80
N LEU A 6 -5.04 4.57 -19.47
CA LEU A 6 -5.36 3.95 -18.17
C LEU A 6 -4.08 3.85 -17.32
N ARG A 7 -4.10 4.40 -16.11
CA ARG A 7 -2.99 4.37 -15.15
C ARG A 7 -3.33 3.42 -14.00
N ILE A 8 -2.56 2.34 -13.88
CA ILE A 8 -2.74 1.36 -12.81
C ILE A 8 -1.56 1.45 -11.83
N LEU A 9 -1.85 1.69 -10.55
CA LEU A 9 -0.88 1.52 -9.48
C LEU A 9 -0.89 0.04 -9.07
N HIS A 10 0.18 -0.69 -9.40
CA HIS A 10 0.32 -2.11 -9.09
C HIS A 10 1.29 -2.31 -7.93
N LEU A 11 0.84 -2.98 -6.88
CA LEU A 11 1.58 -3.25 -5.65
C LEU A 11 1.49 -4.72 -5.29
N SER A 12 2.52 -5.23 -4.62
CA SER A 12 2.61 -6.62 -4.18
C SER A 12 3.57 -6.72 -3.00
N ASP A 13 3.47 -7.81 -2.24
CA ASP A 13 4.49 -8.23 -1.27
C ASP A 13 4.79 -7.18 -0.20
N LEU A 14 3.74 -6.67 0.44
CA LEU A 14 3.89 -5.70 1.52
C LEU A 14 4.48 -6.32 2.78
N HIS A 15 4.03 -7.53 3.12
CA HIS A 15 4.36 -8.26 4.34
C HIS A 15 4.19 -7.39 5.60
N GLU A 16 3.02 -6.77 5.80
CA GLU A 16 2.72 -6.08 7.05
C GLU A 16 2.75 -7.09 8.21
N ARG A 17 3.50 -6.75 9.26
CA ARG A 17 3.76 -7.61 10.44
C ARG A 17 3.17 -7.02 11.71
N GLY A 18 2.58 -5.82 11.61
CA GLY A 18 1.95 -5.13 12.72
C GLY A 18 2.90 -4.99 13.92
N PRO A 19 2.40 -5.19 15.17
CA PRO A 19 3.21 -5.05 16.38
C PRO A 19 4.40 -6.02 16.50
N ARG A 20 4.48 -7.04 15.64
CA ARG A 20 5.54 -8.06 15.69
C ARG A 20 6.79 -7.64 14.93
N GLU A 21 6.73 -6.56 14.14
CA GLU A 21 7.93 -6.02 13.50
C GLU A 21 8.88 -5.42 14.54
N SER A 22 10.06 -6.00 14.63
CA SER A 22 11.09 -5.66 15.61
C SER A 22 12.27 -4.94 15.00
N GLU A 23 12.43 -5.02 13.67
CA GLU A 23 13.51 -4.37 12.95
C GLU A 23 13.21 -2.88 12.76
N PRO A 24 14.04 -1.96 13.28
CA PRO A 24 13.79 -0.53 13.24
C PRO A 24 13.61 0.03 11.82
N TRP A 25 14.26 -0.58 10.83
CA TRP A 25 14.15 -0.19 9.42
C TRP A 25 12.90 -0.73 8.72
N ARG A 26 12.24 -1.76 9.27
CA ARG A 26 10.96 -2.31 8.77
C ARG A 26 9.74 -1.79 9.53
N ARG A 27 9.92 -1.19 10.71
CA ARG A 27 8.86 -0.56 11.55
C ARG A 27 8.16 0.67 10.96
N ARG A 28 8.20 0.88 9.65
CA ARG A 28 7.36 1.92 9.05
C ARG A 28 5.97 1.33 8.92
N ARG A 29 4.99 1.94 9.59
CA ARG A 29 3.57 1.67 9.29
C ARG A 29 3.41 1.97 7.80
N VAL A 30 3.13 0.94 7.00
CA VAL A 30 2.97 1.13 5.55
C VAL A 30 1.49 1.31 5.23
N LEU A 31 0.61 0.78 6.07
CA LEU A 31 -0.84 0.99 6.06
C LEU A 31 -1.24 2.17 6.96
N GLY A 32 -2.54 2.55 6.91
CA GLY A 32 -3.09 3.66 7.70
C GLY A 32 -2.72 5.03 7.12
N SER A 33 -2.33 5.98 7.97
CA SER A 33 -2.03 7.36 7.53
C SER A 33 -0.89 7.42 6.51
N ALA A 34 0.15 6.59 6.65
CA ALA A 34 1.25 6.55 5.70
C ALA A 34 0.79 6.08 4.30
N TRP A 35 -0.19 5.19 4.23
CA TRP A 35 -0.81 4.78 2.97
C TRP A 35 -1.59 5.95 2.34
N GLU A 36 -2.40 6.62 3.16
CA GLU A 36 -3.20 7.78 2.74
C GLU A 36 -2.31 8.92 2.23
N ASP A 37 -1.25 9.28 2.97
CA ASP A 37 -0.27 10.31 2.59
C ASP A 37 0.43 9.98 1.26
N ASN A 38 0.78 8.70 1.04
CA ASN A 38 1.41 8.26 -0.21
C ASN A 38 0.43 8.32 -1.39
N LEU A 39 -0.84 7.93 -1.19
CA LEU A 39 -1.86 8.06 -2.22
C LEU A 39 -2.10 9.52 -2.58
N ASP A 40 -2.16 10.42 -1.60
CA ASP A 40 -2.31 11.86 -1.84
C ASP A 40 -1.14 12.41 -2.66
N ALA A 41 0.10 12.02 -2.33
CA ALA A 41 1.27 12.41 -3.11
C ALA A 41 1.21 11.89 -4.56
N LEU A 42 0.75 10.66 -4.77
CA LEU A 42 0.56 10.08 -6.10
C LEU A 42 -0.56 10.79 -6.87
N CYS A 43 -1.65 11.15 -6.20
CA CYS A 43 -2.75 11.93 -6.78
C CYS A 43 -2.27 13.29 -7.29
N VAL A 44 -1.40 13.98 -6.54
CA VAL A 44 -0.79 15.25 -6.98
C VAL A 44 0.11 15.05 -8.22
N ALA A 45 0.84 13.93 -8.31
CA ALA A 45 1.66 13.57 -9.48
C ALA A 45 0.85 13.02 -10.68
N GLY A 46 -0.46 12.88 -10.51
CA GLY A 46 -1.37 12.26 -11.46
C GLY A 46 -1.96 10.97 -10.88
N ALA A 47 -3.21 11.05 -10.47
CA ALA A 47 -3.94 9.95 -9.85
C ALA A 47 -3.95 8.69 -10.73
N PRO A 48 -3.72 7.50 -10.15
CA PRO A 48 -4.04 6.26 -10.82
C PRO A 48 -5.56 6.12 -10.95
N ASP A 49 -6.02 5.51 -12.03
CA ASP A 49 -7.43 5.14 -12.23
C ASP A 49 -7.80 3.90 -11.41
N LEU A 50 -6.81 3.04 -11.15
CA LEU A 50 -6.99 1.79 -10.40
C LEU A 50 -5.76 1.47 -9.56
N VAL A 51 -6.01 0.97 -8.35
CA VAL A 51 -4.99 0.35 -7.50
C VAL A 51 -5.19 -1.16 -7.51
N CYS A 52 -4.16 -1.90 -7.89
CA CYS A 52 -4.13 -3.36 -7.93
C CYS A 52 -3.12 -3.87 -6.91
N PHE A 53 -3.59 -4.67 -5.95
CA PHE A 53 -2.73 -5.34 -4.97
C PHE A 53 -2.77 -6.84 -5.21
N THR A 54 -1.64 -7.45 -5.57
CA THR A 54 -1.63 -8.85 -6.04
C THR A 54 -1.32 -9.92 -4.99
N GLY A 55 -0.96 -9.55 -3.77
CA GLY A 55 -0.74 -10.52 -2.72
C GLY A 55 0.06 -9.98 -1.56
N ASP A 56 0.14 -10.80 -0.51
CA ASP A 56 1.03 -10.64 0.64
C ASP A 56 0.95 -9.25 1.26
N ILE A 57 -0.29 -8.74 1.42
CA ILE A 57 -0.54 -7.49 2.14
C ILE A 57 -0.13 -7.61 3.62
N ALA A 58 -0.29 -8.80 4.20
CA ALA A 58 0.10 -9.16 5.55
C ALA A 58 0.99 -10.41 5.50
N ASP A 59 1.87 -10.58 6.47
CA ASP A 59 2.88 -11.64 6.45
C ASP A 59 2.31 -13.01 6.87
N TRP A 60 1.36 -13.04 7.81
CA TRP A 60 0.78 -14.30 8.32
C TRP A 60 -0.76 -14.34 8.33
N GLY A 61 -1.42 -13.30 7.84
CA GLY A 61 -2.88 -13.19 7.79
C GLY A 61 -3.54 -13.11 9.18
N ARG A 62 -2.82 -12.60 10.19
CA ARG A 62 -3.36 -12.44 11.54
C ARG A 62 -4.15 -11.15 11.65
N GLU A 63 -5.22 -11.14 12.45
CA GLU A 63 -6.04 -9.95 12.69
C GLU A 63 -5.22 -8.71 13.04
N THR A 64 -4.24 -8.88 13.94
CA THR A 64 -3.31 -7.82 14.38
C THR A 64 -2.45 -7.20 13.27
N GLU A 65 -2.33 -7.85 12.11
CA GLU A 65 -1.60 -7.34 10.95
C GLU A 65 -2.46 -6.39 10.10
N TYR A 66 -3.78 -6.36 10.34
CA TYR A 66 -4.74 -5.48 9.66
C TYR A 66 -5.28 -4.36 10.55
N GLU A 67 -5.01 -4.42 11.86
CA GLU A 67 -5.37 -3.38 12.81
C GLU A 67 -4.57 -2.08 12.53
N ARG A 68 -5.27 -0.95 12.43
CA ARG A 68 -4.71 0.39 12.14
C ARG A 68 -4.36 1.15 13.42
#